data_AF-A0A7C3U4P8-F1
#
_entry.id   AF-A0A7C3U4P8-F1
#
_cell.length_a   1.000
_cell.length_b   1.000
_cell.length_c   1.000
_cell.angle_alpha   90.00
_cell.angle_beta   90.00
_cell.angle_gamma   90.00
#
_symmetry.space_group_name_H-M   'P 1'
#
loop_
_entity.id
_entity.type
_entity.pdbx_description
1 polymer ?
#
loop_
_entity_poly.entity_id
_entity_poly.type
_entity_poly.pdbx_seq_one_letter_code
_entity_poly.pdbx_strand_id
1 'polypeptide(L)'
;MGMDALGDLVTLEEIILGRASGSGKQLDELRQRYQNAPLPRKGAKASPWARLRLLTLDLSEDWARLTLTDRYRDAKGKRLVPPTNNLSEQRIGLNIKERYRTMRGYKSMKSVRCLPLLTAHLRENQGSACLACLLAA
;
A
#
# COMPACT_ATOMS: atom_id res chain seq x y z
N MET A 1 -31.73 1.28 -15.85
CA MET A 1 -30.57 2.18 -16.04
C MET A 1 -29.48 1.39 -16.74
N GLY A 2 -29.08 1.79 -17.94
CA GLY A 2 -28.04 1.11 -18.71
C GLY A 2 -26.67 1.26 -18.06
N MET A 3 -25.80 0.26 -18.22
CA MET A 3 -24.41 0.33 -17.75
C MET A 3 -23.59 1.20 -18.70
N ASP A 4 -23.24 2.43 -18.27
CA ASP A 4 -22.26 3.28 -18.93
C ASP A 4 -20.88 3.07 -18.30
N ALA A 5 -20.08 2.20 -18.93
CA ALA A 5 -18.76 1.84 -18.44
C ALA A 5 -17.77 3.01 -18.44
N LEU A 6 -17.93 4.01 -19.31
CA LEU A 6 -17.03 5.15 -19.38
C LEU A 6 -17.35 6.17 -18.29
N GLY A 7 -18.63 6.54 -18.14
CA GLY A 7 -19.08 7.41 -17.06
C GLY A 7 -18.71 6.85 -15.68
N ASP A 8 -18.91 5.55 -15.49
CA ASP A 8 -18.59 4.89 -14.22
C ASP A 8 -17.10 4.84 -13.92
N LEU A 9 -16.26 4.82 -14.95
CA LEU A 9 -14.81 4.88 -14.79
C LEU A 9 -14.35 6.27 -14.33
N VAL A 10 -14.98 7.33 -14.84
CA VAL A 10 -14.76 8.70 -14.36
C VAL A 10 -15.20 8.84 -12.90
N THR A 11 -16.39 8.34 -12.55
CA THR A 11 -16.85 8.32 -11.14
C THR A 11 -15.87 7.55 -10.25
N LEU A 12 -15.35 6.42 -10.71
CA LEU A 12 -14.39 5.63 -9.96
C LEU A 12 -13.07 6.39 -9.71
N GLU A 13 -12.58 7.12 -10.72
CA GLU A 13 -11.41 7.98 -10.58
C GLU A 13 -11.64 9.08 -9.52
N GLU A 14 -12.78 9.77 -9.56
CA GLU A 14 -13.16 10.77 -8.56
C GLU A 14 -13.21 10.18 -7.14
N ILE A 15 -13.76 8.97 -6.99
CA ILE A 15 -13.81 8.25 -5.72
C ILE A 15 -12.39 7.96 -5.20
N ILE A 16 -11.51 7.43 -6.06
CA ILE A 16 -10.14 7.03 -5.70
C ILE A 16 -9.27 8.24 -5.35
N LEU A 17 -9.39 9.33 -6.09
CA LEU A 17 -8.63 10.56 -5.87
C LEU A 17 -9.16 11.35 -4.67
N GLY A 18 -10.47 11.46 -4.54
CA GLY A 18 -11.12 12.24 -3.49
C GLY A 18 -11.06 11.58 -2.11
N ARG A 19 -11.21 10.25 -2.04
CA ARG A 19 -11.23 9.45 -0.79
C ARG A 19 -12.08 10.09 0.32
N ALA A 20 -13.20 10.70 -0.07
CA ALA A 20 -14.04 11.47 0.81
C ALA A 20 -14.82 10.56 1.78
N SER A 21 -15.35 11.16 2.84
CA SER A 21 -16.35 10.49 3.68
C SER A 21 -17.56 10.10 2.82
N GLY A 22 -17.83 8.79 2.71
CA GLY A 22 -18.90 8.25 1.87
C GLY A 22 -18.43 7.57 0.59
N SER A 23 -17.15 7.75 0.20
CA SER A 23 -16.57 7.09 -0.99
C SER A 23 -16.69 5.56 -0.97
N GLY A 24 -16.60 4.93 0.21
CA GLY A 24 -16.82 3.48 0.32
C GLY A 24 -18.25 3.06 -0.06
N LYS A 25 -19.25 3.85 0.33
CA LYS A 25 -20.65 3.60 -0.02
C LYS A 25 -20.89 3.77 -1.52
N GLN A 26 -20.34 4.83 -2.12
CA GLN A 26 -20.42 5.06 -3.57
C GLN A 26 -19.77 3.90 -4.35
N LEU A 27 -18.69 3.35 -3.81
CA LEU A 27 -17.99 2.23 -4.43
C LEU A 27 -18.76 0.90 -4.29
N ASP A 28 -19.48 0.69 -3.18
CA ASP A 28 -20.45 -0.41 -3.02
C ASP A 28 -21.63 -0.30 -4.00
N GLU A 29 -22.13 0.91 -4.25
CA GLU A 29 -23.19 1.16 -5.25
C GLU A 29 -22.71 0.82 -6.68
N LEU A 30 -21.47 1.17 -7.02
CA LEU A 30 -20.85 0.75 -8.29
C LEU A 30 -20.68 -0.78 -8.34
N ARG A 31 -20.18 -1.39 -7.27
CA ARG A 31 -20.06 -2.85 -7.19
C ARG A 31 -21.39 -3.56 -7.42
N GLN A 32 -22.47 -3.10 -6.79
CA GLN A 32 -23.82 -3.66 -6.97
C GLN A 32 -24.30 -3.55 -8.43
N ARG A 33 -23.99 -2.45 -9.11
CA ARG A 33 -24.33 -2.26 -10.52
C ARG A 33 -23.68 -3.29 -11.44
N TYR A 34 -22.43 -3.63 -11.18
CA TYR A 34 -21.67 -4.59 -11.98
C TYR A 34 -21.74 -6.04 -11.46
N GLN A 35 -22.47 -6.33 -10.37
CA GLN A 35 -22.48 -7.65 -9.73
C GLN A 35 -22.88 -8.79 -10.69
N ASN A 36 -23.73 -8.48 -11.66
CA ASN A 36 -24.26 -9.43 -12.63
C ASN A 36 -23.46 -9.45 -13.96
N ALA A 37 -22.43 -8.61 -14.11
CA ALA A 37 -21.62 -8.62 -15.32
C ALA A 37 -20.88 -9.97 -15.46
N PRO A 38 -20.92 -10.61 -16.63
CA PRO A 38 -20.34 -11.94 -16.82
C PRO A 38 -18.83 -11.91 -16.61
N LEU A 39 -18.32 -12.83 -15.78
CA LEU A 39 -16.88 -12.98 -15.57
C LEU A 39 -16.20 -13.54 -16.82
N PRO A 40 -14.92 -13.17 -17.08
CA PRO A 40 -14.18 -13.72 -18.20
C PRO A 40 -13.96 -15.23 -18.00
N ARG A 41 -14.14 -16.01 -19.07
CA ARG A 41 -13.74 -17.42 -19.08
C ARG A 41 -12.22 -17.53 -19.16
N LYS A 42 -11.66 -18.64 -18.65
CA LYS A 42 -10.22 -18.93 -18.74
C LYS A 42 -9.77 -18.85 -20.21
N GLY A 43 -8.77 -18.00 -20.49
CA GLY A 43 -8.24 -17.78 -21.84
C GLY A 43 -9.00 -16.76 -22.70
N ALA A 44 -10.13 -16.21 -22.24
CA ALA A 44 -10.88 -15.20 -22.96
C ALA A 44 -10.51 -13.77 -22.51
N LYS A 45 -10.61 -12.79 -23.42
CA LYS A 45 -10.44 -11.38 -23.07
C LYS A 45 -11.62 -10.90 -22.20
N ALA A 46 -11.31 -10.22 -21.10
CA ALA A 46 -12.32 -9.60 -20.26
C ALA A 46 -12.96 -8.39 -20.97
N SER A 47 -14.29 -8.37 -21.00
CA SER A 47 -15.07 -7.22 -21.47
C SER A 47 -14.93 -6.04 -20.50
N PRO A 48 -15.23 -4.80 -20.93
CA PRO A 48 -15.19 -3.63 -20.05
C PRO A 48 -16.02 -3.80 -18.76
N TRP A 49 -17.24 -4.32 -18.87
CA TRP A 49 -18.10 -4.59 -17.71
C TRP A 49 -17.52 -5.64 -16.76
N ALA A 50 -16.89 -6.69 -17.29
CA ALA A 50 -16.24 -7.71 -16.48
C ALA A 50 -15.03 -7.15 -15.72
N ARG A 51 -14.28 -6.23 -16.34
CA ARG A 51 -13.18 -5.52 -15.68
C ARG A 51 -13.68 -4.59 -14.60
N LEU A 52 -14.74 -3.82 -14.86
CA LEU A 52 -15.36 -2.94 -13.86
C LEU A 52 -15.93 -3.73 -12.68
N ARG A 53 -16.54 -4.90 -12.92
CA ARG A 53 -16.98 -5.81 -11.86
C ARG A 53 -15.84 -6.20 -10.94
N LEU A 54 -14.72 -6.67 -11.49
CA LEU A 54 -13.56 -7.09 -10.69
C LEU A 54 -12.94 -5.90 -9.95
N LEU A 55 -12.73 -4.78 -10.66
CA LEU A 55 -12.14 -3.59 -10.08
C LEU A 55 -12.97 -3.01 -8.94
N THR A 56 -14.29 -2.89 -9.11
CA THR A 56 -15.19 -2.39 -8.06
C THR A 56 -15.30 -3.36 -6.88
N LEU A 57 -15.25 -4.67 -7.13
CA LEU A 57 -15.19 -5.69 -6.08
C LEU A 57 -13.90 -5.53 -5.26
N ASP A 58 -12.74 -5.57 -5.90
CA ASP A 58 -11.43 -5.50 -5.23
C ASP A 58 -11.31 -4.20 -4.42
N LEU A 59 -11.67 -3.07 -5.03
CA LEU A 59 -11.63 -1.77 -4.35
C LEU A 59 -12.60 -1.71 -3.17
N SER A 60 -13.77 -2.35 -3.24
CA SER A 60 -14.77 -2.33 -2.16
C SER A 60 -14.30 -3.10 -0.94
N GLU A 61 -13.73 -4.29 -1.17
CA GLU A 61 -13.23 -5.17 -0.14
C GLU A 61 -12.01 -4.56 0.55
N ASP A 62 -11.14 -3.90 -0.22
CA ASP A 62 -9.90 -3.31 0.28
C ASP A 62 -10.02 -1.83 0.70
N TRP A 63 -11.17 -1.19 0.51
CA TRP A 63 -11.33 0.27 0.69
C TRP A 63 -10.87 0.74 2.07
N ALA A 64 -11.20 -0.03 3.12
CA ALA A 64 -10.81 0.29 4.49
C ALA A 64 -9.30 0.27 4.71
N ARG A 65 -8.60 -0.63 4.03
CA ARG A 65 -7.13 -0.72 4.06
C ARG A 65 -6.49 0.40 3.24
N LEU A 66 -7.03 0.70 2.06
CA LEU A 66 -6.51 1.73 1.16
C LEU A 66 -6.68 3.15 1.71
N THR A 67 -7.72 3.38 2.51
CA THR A 67 -8.00 4.67 3.16
C THR A 67 -7.54 4.73 4.62
N LEU A 68 -6.77 3.75 5.09
CA LEU A 68 -6.30 3.70 6.48
C LEU A 68 -5.58 5.00 6.88
N THR A 69 -4.72 5.52 6.01
CA THR A 69 -3.98 6.77 6.26
C THR A 69 -4.88 8.01 6.37
N ASP A 70 -6.08 7.97 5.78
CA ASP A 70 -7.06 9.05 5.81
C ASP A 70 -7.94 9.01 7.08
N ARG A 71 -8.19 7.80 7.60
CA ARG A 71 -9.05 7.56 8.77
C ARG A 71 -8.37 7.90 10.10
N TYR A 72 -7.07 7.64 10.21
CA TYR A 72 -6.34 7.85 11.45
C TYR A 72 -5.85 9.30 11.54
N ARG A 73 -6.61 10.12 12.28
CA ARG A 73 -6.29 11.53 12.56
C ARG A 73 -6.09 11.75 14.05
N ASP A 74 -5.19 12.68 14.39
CA ASP A 74 -5.01 13.13 15.76
C ASP A 74 -6.15 14.06 16.20
N ALA A 75 -6.11 14.48 17.47
CA ALA A 75 -7.10 15.41 18.04
C ALA A 75 -7.18 16.78 17.33
N LYS A 76 -6.17 17.12 16.51
CA LYS A 76 -6.11 18.36 15.71
C LYS A 76 -6.49 18.13 14.25
N GLY A 77 -6.97 16.93 13.90
CA GLY A 77 -7.36 16.56 12.55
C GLY A 77 -6.18 16.27 11.60
N LYS A 78 -4.94 16.22 12.08
CA LYS A 78 -3.76 15.89 11.27
C LYS A 78 -3.67 14.37 11.09
N ARG A 79 -3.27 13.92 9.90
CA ARG A 79 -3.04 12.49 9.63
C ARG A 79 -1.96 11.94 10.57
N LEU A 80 -2.29 10.87 11.30
CA LEU A 80 -1.34 10.14 12.15
C LEU A 80 -0.34 9.34 11.32
N VAL A 81 -0.80 8.78 10.19
CA VAL A 81 0.05 8.07 9.25
C VAL A 81 0.42 9.01 8.09
N PRO A 82 1.71 9.21 7.79
CA PRO A 82 2.12 10.03 6.65
C PRO A 82 1.57 9.49 5.33
N PRO A 83 1.28 10.37 4.34
CA PRO A 83 0.76 9.96 3.03
C PRO A 83 1.82 9.23 2.17
N THR A 84 3.10 9.32 2.56
CA THR A 84 4.21 8.68 1.84
C THR A 84 4.87 7.66 2.75
N ASN A 85 5.37 6.58 2.15
CA ASN A 85 6.15 5.57 2.85
C ASN A 85 7.66 5.93 2.94
N ASN A 86 8.07 7.14 2.53
CA ASN A 86 9.47 7.58 2.45
C ASN A 86 10.26 7.27 3.73
N LEU A 87 9.69 7.55 4.90
CA LEU A 87 10.35 7.27 6.18
C LEU A 87 10.57 5.76 6.39
N SER A 88 9.56 4.95 6.08
CA SER A 88 9.64 3.49 6.18
C SER A 88 10.64 2.93 5.16
N GLU A 89 10.60 3.41 3.91
CA GLU A 89 11.54 3.01 2.86
C GLU A 89 12.97 3.39 3.20
N GLN A 90 13.20 4.59 3.73
CA GLN A 90 14.51 5.04 4.19
C GLN A 90 15.02 4.13 5.30
N ARG A 91 14.20 3.83 6.31
CA ARG A 91 14.58 2.92 7.42
C ARG A 91 14.88 1.51 6.92
N ILE A 92 14.07 0.96 6.01
CA ILE A 92 14.33 -0.35 5.38
C ILE A 92 15.63 -0.30 4.57
N GLY A 93 15.86 0.78 3.83
CA GLY A 93 17.07 1.03 3.06
C GLY A 93 18.32 0.97 3.94
N LEU A 94 18.36 1.80 4.97
CA LEU A 94 19.50 1.99 5.86
C LEU A 94 19.78 0.78 6.78
N ASN A 95 18.73 0.11 7.25
CA ASN A 95 18.88 -0.95 8.27
C ASN A 95 18.95 -2.37 7.68
N ILE A 96 18.34 -2.59 6.52
CA ILE A 96 18.23 -3.92 5.91
C ILE A 96 19.00 -3.94 4.60
N LYS A 97 18.66 -3.06 3.65
CA LYS A 97 19.18 -3.16 2.27
C LYS A 97 20.65 -2.78 2.13
N GLU A 98 21.14 -1.78 2.85
CA GLU A 98 22.56 -1.39 2.82
C GLU A 98 23.47 -2.55 3.25
N ARG A 99 23.11 -3.25 4.33
CA ARG A 99 23.86 -4.42 4.81
C ARG A 99 23.65 -5.65 3.93
N TYR A 100 22.45 -5.80 3.38
CA TYR A 100 22.18 -6.82 2.36
C TYR A 100 23.00 -6.59 1.09
N ARG A 101 23.41 -5.36 0.76
CA ARG A 101 24.19 -5.08 -0.45
C ARG A 101 25.66 -5.43 -0.28
N THR A 102 26.24 -5.21 0.90
CA THR A 102 27.65 -5.55 1.18
C THR A 102 27.86 -7.04 1.42
N MET A 103 26.88 -7.73 2.00
CA MET A 103 26.88 -9.19 2.15
C MET A 103 26.20 -9.83 0.94
N ARG A 104 26.60 -11.02 0.45
CA ARG A 104 25.78 -11.77 -0.54
C ARG A 104 24.53 -12.35 0.12
N GLY A 105 23.62 -11.49 0.58
CA GLY A 105 22.45 -11.80 1.36
C GLY A 105 22.74 -12.33 2.77
N TYR A 106 21.68 -12.42 3.57
CA TYR A 106 21.74 -13.04 4.89
C TYR A 106 21.90 -14.55 4.76
N LYS A 107 22.82 -15.14 5.52
CA LYS A 107 23.12 -16.58 5.48
C LYS A 107 22.23 -17.43 6.40
N SER A 108 21.41 -16.79 7.24
CA SER A 108 20.47 -17.47 8.14
C SER A 108 19.29 -16.58 8.52
N MET A 109 18.16 -17.20 8.90
CA MET A 109 17.01 -16.48 9.44
C MET A 109 17.34 -15.74 10.75
N LYS A 110 18.28 -16.26 11.55
CA LYS A 110 18.77 -15.58 12.75
C LYS A 110 19.42 -14.25 12.38
N SER A 111 20.25 -14.24 11.35
CA SER A 111 20.89 -13.02 10.84
C SER A 111 19.87 -12.01 10.29
N VAL A 112 18.83 -12.47 9.58
CA VAL A 112 17.74 -11.60 9.07
C VAL A 112 17.00 -10.91 10.22
N ARG A 113 16.85 -11.56 11.38
CA ARG A 113 16.17 -10.97 12.54
C ARG A 113 17.11 -10.06 13.35
N CYS A 114 18.28 -10.57 13.72
CA CYS A 114 19.16 -9.88 14.66
C CYS A 114 19.88 -8.67 14.04
N LEU A 115 20.36 -8.78 12.79
CA LEU A 115 21.19 -7.72 12.20
C LEU A 115 20.43 -6.43 11.89
N PRO A 116 19.22 -6.45 11.29
CA PRO A 116 18.43 -5.24 11.13
C PRO A 116 18.08 -4.56 12.45
N LEU A 117 17.72 -5.35 13.47
CA LEU A 117 17.41 -4.82 14.80
C LEU A 117 18.64 -4.17 15.45
N LEU A 118 19.79 -4.82 15.39
CA LEU A 118 21.04 -4.27 15.90
C LEU A 118 21.44 -2.99 15.14
N THR A 119 21.34 -3.00 13.81
CA THR A 119 21.67 -1.84 12.97
C THR A 119 20.75 -0.66 13.26
N ALA A 120 19.45 -0.91 13.41
CA ALA A 120 18.48 0.11 13.81
C ALA A 120 18.81 0.67 15.20
N HIS A 121 19.05 -0.20 16.19
CA HIS A 121 19.41 0.21 17.54
C HIS A 121 20.67 1.07 17.59
N LEU A 122 21.74 0.66 16.89
CA LEU A 122 22.99 1.41 16.83
C LEU A 122 22.80 2.78 16.16
N ARG A 123 22.06 2.85 15.04
CA ARG A 123 21.79 4.12 14.37
C ARG A 123 20.95 5.06 15.22
N GLU A 124 19.93 4.55 15.92
CA GLU A 124 19.01 5.35 16.74
C GLU A 124 19.64 5.81 18.06
N ASN A 125 20.48 4.99 18.70
CA ASN A 125 21.01 5.27 20.04
C ASN A 125 22.46 5.75 20.06
N GLN A 126 23.28 5.38 19.07
CA GLN A 126 24.71 5.70 19.03
C GLN A 126 25.12 6.53 17.80
N GLY A 127 24.17 6.85 16.93
CA GLY A 127 24.39 7.67 15.74
C GLY A 127 25.09 6.92 14.60
N SER A 128 25.00 7.49 13.40
CA SER A 128 25.50 6.86 12.17
C SER A 128 27.03 6.72 12.12
N ALA A 129 27.77 7.54 12.87
CA ALA A 129 29.23 7.48 12.94
C ALA A 129 29.72 6.20 13.66
N CYS A 130 29.06 5.80 14.75
CA CYS A 130 29.38 4.55 15.45
C CYS A 130 29.22 3.33 14.53
N LEU A 131 28.13 3.29 13.76
CA LEU A 131 27.90 2.23 12.78
C LEU A 131 28.96 2.22 11.67
N ALA A 132 29.37 3.41 11.18
CA ALA A 132 30.41 3.52 10.17
C ALA A 132 31.76 2.99 10.67
N CYS A 133 32.14 3.32 11.92
CA CYS A 133 33.35 2.79 12.54
C CYS A 133 33.31 1.26 12.68
N LEU A 134 32.18 0.70 13.12
CA LEU A 134 31.99 -0.77 13.22
C LEU A 134 32.00 -1.49 11.87
N LEU A 135 31.71 -0.79 10.78
CA LEU A 135 31.72 -1.33 9.43
C LEU A 135 33.08 -1.22 8.74
N ALA A 136 33.94 -0.31 9.21
CA ALA A 136 35.27 -0.06 8.66
C ALA A 136 36.38 -0.86 9.36
N ALA A 137 36.07 -1.50 10.50
CA ALA A 137 36.94 -2.44 11.21
C ALA A 137 36.80 -3.86 10.66
#